data_AF-A0A7V4QFD3-F1
#
_entry.id   AF-A0A7V4QFD3-F1
#
_cell.length_a   1.000
_cell.length_b   1.000
_cell.length_c   1.000
_cell.angle_alpha   90.00
_cell.angle_beta   90.00
_cell.angle_gamma   90.00
#
_symmetry.space_group_name_H-M   'P 1'
#
loop_
_entity.id
_entity.type
_entity.pdbx_description
1 polymer ?
#
loop_
_entity_poly.entity_id
_entity_poly.type
_entity_poly.pdbx_seq_one_letter_code
_entity_poly.pdbx_strand_id
1 'polypeptide(L)'
;MDLAGKVILMDSEADNLRNLIQSELINNYMVKDPNTATRAVPLLLIACHLERICDHATNIAEDVIYMCSAKVVKHHPERINKKV
;
A
#
# COMPACT_ATOMS: atom_id res chain seq x y z
N MET A 1 -17.61 -9.80 -5.56
CA MET A 1 -16.22 -9.98 -5.09
C MET A 1 -15.25 -9.04 -5.80
N ASP A 2 -15.60 -8.53 -6.98
CA ASP A 2 -14.70 -7.77 -7.86
C ASP A 2 -14.11 -6.49 -7.24
N LEU A 3 -14.84 -5.77 -6.37
CA LEU A 3 -14.33 -4.54 -5.75
C LEU A 3 -13.31 -4.83 -4.64
N ALA A 4 -13.59 -5.77 -3.73
CA ALA A 4 -12.66 -6.16 -2.68
C ALA A 4 -11.37 -6.77 -3.26
N GLY A 5 -11.50 -7.62 -4.28
CA GLY A 5 -10.34 -8.15 -4.99
C GLY A 5 -9.49 -7.06 -5.65
N LYS A 6 -10.11 -6.02 -6.23
CA LYS A 6 -9.38 -4.87 -6.79
C LYS A 6 -8.60 -4.11 -5.72
N VAL A 7 -9.18 -3.86 -4.55
CA VAL A 7 -8.50 -3.17 -3.44
C VAL A 7 -7.22 -3.91 -3.05
N ILE A 8 -7.29 -5.23 -2.88
CA ILE A 8 -6.11 -6.03 -2.52
C ILE A 8 -5.04 -5.98 -3.63
N LEU A 9 -5.43 -5.96 -4.90
CA LEU A 9 -4.46 -5.89 -6.01
C LEU A 9 -3.78 -4.51 -6.12
N MET A 10 -4.44 -3.44 -5.66
CA MET A 10 -3.89 -2.07 -5.65
C MET A 10 -2.85 -1.84 -4.55
N ASP A 11 -2.78 -2.71 -3.55
CA ASP A 11 -1.83 -2.61 -2.43
C ASP A 11 -0.38 -2.52 -2.89
N SER A 12 -0.02 -3.33 -3.88
CA SER A 12 1.32 -3.32 -4.51
C SER A 12 1.66 -1.98 -5.16
N GLU A 13 0.68 -1.25 -5.69
CA GLU A 13 0.88 0.08 -6.26
C GLU A 13 1.13 1.12 -5.15
N ALA A 14 0.38 1.04 -4.05
CA ALA A 14 0.57 1.92 -2.90
C ALA A 14 1.98 1.75 -2.28
N ASP A 15 2.42 0.50 -2.12
CA ASP A 15 3.78 0.16 -1.68
C ASP A 15 4.86 0.76 -2.59
N ASN A 16 4.69 0.61 -3.90
CA ASN A 16 5.60 1.14 -4.90
C ASN A 16 5.67 2.67 -4.85
N LEU A 17 4.53 3.34 -4.70
CA LEU A 17 4.47 4.80 -4.58
C LEU A 17 5.17 5.29 -3.31
N ARG A 18 4.97 4.63 -2.16
CA ARG A 18 5.71 4.94 -0.92
C ARG A 18 7.22 4.83 -1.15
N ASN A 19 7.66 3.73 -1.75
CA ASN A 19 9.09 3.47 -1.99
C ASN A 19 9.70 4.49 -2.97
N LEU A 20 8.95 4.89 -4.01
CA LEU A 20 9.37 5.91 -4.96
C LEU A 20 9.53 7.26 -4.28
N ILE A 21 8.52 7.71 -3.53
CA ILE A 21 8.58 8.97 -2.77
C ILE A 21 9.76 8.95 -1.80
N GLN A 22 9.96 7.84 -1.08
CA GLN A 22 11.08 7.71 -0.14
C GLN A 22 12.43 7.82 -0.85
N SER A 23 12.61 7.09 -1.96
CA SER A 23 13.83 7.15 -2.76
C SER A 23 14.08 8.55 -3.29
N GLU A 24 13.06 9.23 -3.78
CA GLU A 24 13.19 10.58 -4.31
C GLU A 24 13.58 11.58 -3.23
N LEU A 25 12.86 11.60 -2.10
CA LEU A 25 13.12 12.50 -0.97
C LEU A 25 14.52 12.31 -0.40
N ILE A 26 14.98 11.07 -0.28
CA ILE A 26 16.32 10.77 0.23
C ILE A 26 17.39 11.12 -0.81
N ASN A 27 17.34 10.48 -1.99
CA ASN A 27 18.45 10.50 -2.94
C ASN A 27 18.51 11.80 -3.76
N ASN A 28 17.37 12.44 -4.02
CA ASN A 28 17.31 13.64 -4.86
C ASN A 28 17.19 14.94 -4.08
N TYR A 29 16.80 14.91 -2.80
CA TYR A 29 16.70 16.12 -1.99
C TYR A 29 17.67 16.08 -0.79
N MET A 30 17.48 15.17 0.16
CA MET A 30 18.22 15.21 1.44
C MET A 30 19.72 14.96 1.28
N VAL A 31 20.12 14.03 0.40
CA VAL A 31 21.54 13.75 0.11
C VAL A 31 22.21 14.90 -0.64
N LYS A 32 21.47 15.62 -1.50
CA LYS A 32 22.02 16.73 -2.31
C LYS A 32 22.06 18.04 -1.55
N ASP A 33 21.07 18.30 -0.70
CA ASP A 33 21.00 19.47 0.18
C ASP A 33 20.40 19.07 1.54
N PRO A 34 21.23 18.97 2.61
CA PRO A 34 20.78 18.63 3.95
C PRO A 34 19.73 19.59 4.54
N ASN A 35 19.66 20.83 4.07
CA ASN A 35 18.66 21.80 4.56
C ASN A 35 17.23 21.41 4.17
N THR A 36 17.07 20.57 3.15
CA THR A 36 15.77 20.06 2.71
C THR A 36 15.16 19.04 3.69
N ALA A 37 15.95 18.49 4.62
CA ALA A 37 15.50 17.45 5.56
C ALA A 37 14.27 17.85 6.37
N THR A 38 14.21 19.10 6.83
CA THR A 38 13.08 19.62 7.62
C THR A 38 11.74 19.58 6.87
N ARG A 39 11.78 19.64 5.53
CA ARG A 39 10.60 19.55 4.65
C ARG A 39 10.38 18.13 4.14
N ALA A 40 11.44 17.37 3.91
CA ALA A 40 11.38 16.00 3.41
C ALA A 40 10.84 15.01 4.45
N VAL A 41 11.22 15.15 5.73
CA VAL A 41 10.78 14.22 6.79
C VAL A 41 9.26 14.19 6.96
N PRO A 42 8.53 15.32 7.03
CA PRO A 42 7.07 15.29 7.07
C PRO A 42 6.44 14.59 5.84
N LEU A 43 7.02 14.78 4.65
CA LEU A 43 6.53 14.13 3.42
C LEU A 43 6.77 12.62 3.44
N LEU A 44 7.91 12.16 3.98
CA LEU A 44 8.16 10.73 4.23
C LEU A 44 7.10 10.13 5.16
N LEU A 45 6.79 10.82 6.26
CA LEU A 45 5.77 10.36 7.20
C LEU A 45 4.37 10.31 6.57
N ILE A 46 4.01 11.29 5.75
CA ILE A 46 2.76 11.28 4.98
C ILE A 46 2.71 10.05 4.07
N ALA A 47 3.77 9.75 3.32
CA ALA A 47 3.82 8.57 2.46
C ALA A 47 3.66 7.27 3.26
N CYS A 48 4.32 7.15 4.41
CA CYS A 48 4.16 5.99 5.31
C CYS A 48 2.73 5.88 5.86
N HIS A 49 2.09 6.99 6.24
CA HIS A 49 0.72 6.97 6.74
C HIS A 49 -0.30 6.63 5.65
N LEU A 50 -0.08 7.08 4.42
CA LEU A 50 -0.92 6.72 3.27
C LEU A 50 -0.84 5.22 2.97
N GLU A 51 0.36 4.65 2.94
CA GLU A 51 0.53 3.21 2.75
C GLU A 51 -0.11 2.41 3.89
N ARG A 52 0.01 2.89 5.14
CA ARG A 52 -0.69 2.27 6.27
C ARG A 52 -2.23 2.29 6.14
N ILE A 53 -2.78 3.33 5.52
CA ILE A 53 -4.22 3.39 5.22
C ILE A 53 -4.58 2.37 4.13
N CYS A 54 -3.73 2.21 3.11
CA CYS A 54 -3.91 1.20 2.07
C CYS A 54 -3.90 -0.22 2.65
N ASP A 55 -2.94 -0.53 3.52
CA ASP A 55 -2.88 -1.76 4.33
C ASP A 55 -4.20 -2.06 5.05
N HIS A 56 -4.77 -1.04 5.72
CA HIS A 56 -6.03 -1.19 6.44
C HIS A 56 -7.20 -1.46 5.48
N ALA A 57 -7.22 -0.80 4.32
CA ALA A 57 -8.22 -1.09 3.29
C ALA A 57 -8.08 -2.52 2.74
N THR A 58 -6.85 -3.01 2.55
CA THR A 58 -6.55 -4.40 2.16
C THR A 58 -7.08 -5.39 3.19
N ASN A 59 -6.80 -5.19 4.48
CA ASN A 59 -7.33 -6.06 5.55
C ASN A 59 -8.87 -6.09 5.56
N ILE A 60 -9.54 -4.95 5.40
CA ILE A 60 -11.01 -4.89 5.31
C ILE A 60 -11.52 -5.67 4.09
N ALA A 61 -10.84 -5.55 2.94
CA ALA A 61 -11.21 -6.26 1.72
C ALA A 61 -11.03 -7.79 1.85
N GLU A 62 -9.97 -8.23 2.53
CA GLU A 62 -9.74 -9.64 2.88
C GLU A 62 -10.89 -10.19 3.74
N ASP A 63 -11.31 -9.45 4.77
CA ASP A 63 -12.40 -9.83 5.67
C ASP A 63 -13.74 -9.94 4.92
N VAL A 64 -14.02 -9.01 4.00
CA VAL A 64 -15.22 -9.08 3.14
C VAL A 64 -15.22 -10.33 2.27
N ILE A 65 -14.08 -10.69 1.67
CA ILE A 65 -13.96 -11.91 0.85
C ILE A 65 -14.18 -13.14 1.73
N TYR A 66 -13.59 -13.18 2.91
CA TYR A 66 -13.78 -14.28 3.86
C TYR A 66 -15.26 -14.41 4.27
N MET A 67 -15.91 -13.31 4.62
CA MET A 67 -17.32 -13.29 5.03
C MET A 67 -18.26 -13.81 3.91
N CYS A 68 -18.01 -13.45 2.65
CA CYS A 68 -18.87 -13.85 1.54
C CYS A 68 -18.59 -15.24 0.98
N SER A 69 -17.36 -15.74 1.10
CA SER A 69 -16.91 -16.96 0.38
C SER A 69 -16.29 -18.04 1.25
N ALA A 70 -16.09 -17.77 2.55
CA ALA A 70 -15.32 -18.59 3.47
C ALA A 70 -13.88 -18.90 3.01
N LYS A 71 -13.35 -18.14 2.04
CA LYS A 71 -11.98 -18.28 1.52
C LYS A 71 -11.04 -17.32 2.24
N VAL A 72 -9.91 -17.86 2.73
CA VAL A 72 -8.79 -17.06 3.22
C VAL A 72 -7.89 -16.70 2.05
N VAL A 73 -7.83 -15.41 1.71
CA VAL A 73 -7.03 -14.85 0.61
C VAL A 73 -5.83 -14.03 1.10
N LYS A 74 -5.71 -13.84 2.43
CA LYS A 74 -4.58 -13.16 3.06
C LYS A 74 -3.26 -13.83 2.70
N HIS A 75 -2.29 -13.03 2.24
CA HIS A 75 -0.99 -13.50 1.69
C HIS A 75 -1.10 -14.50 0.52
N HIS A 76 -2.28 -14.63 -0.09
CA HIS A 76 -2.58 -15.58 -1.16
C HIS A 76 -3.34 -14.89 -2.31
N PRO A 77 -2.74 -13.90 -2.99
CA PRO A 77 -3.40 -13.14 -4.05
C PRO A 77 -3.85 -14.03 -5.23
N GLU A 78 -3.23 -15.18 -5.45
CA GLU A 78 -3.63 -16.17 -6.45
C GLU A 78 -5.05 -16.72 -6.24
N ARG A 79 -5.60 -16.59 -5.02
CA ARG A 79 -6.94 -17.08 -4.68
C ARG A 79 -8.05 -16.09 -5.03
N ILE A 80 -7.71 -14.85 -5.38
CA ILE A 80 -8.68 -13.78 -5.70
C ILE A 80 -9.41 -14.07 -7.03
N ASN A 81 -8.77 -14.77 -7.98
CA ASN A 81 -9.30 -15.01 -9.33
C ASN A 81 -9.94 -16.39 -9.57
N LYS A 82 -10.05 -17.26 -8.55
CA LYS A 82 -10.78 -18.53 -8.71
C LYS A 82 -12.29 -18.28 -8.62
N LYS A 83 -12.87 -17.87 -9.76
CA LYS A 83 -14.30 -18.07 -10.04
C LYS A 83 -14.62 -19.55 -9.81
N VAL A 84 -15.53 -19.81 -8.87
CA VAL A 84 -16.26 -21.08 -8.81
C VAL A 84 -17.17 -21.12 -10.02
#